data_AF-A0A926YBG9-F1
#
_entry.id   AF-A0A926YBG9-F1
#
_cell.length_a   1.000
_cell.length_b   1.000
_cell.length_c   1.000
_cell.angle_alpha   90.00
_cell.angle_beta   90.00
_cell.angle_gamma   90.00
#
_symmetry.space_group_name_H-M   'P 1'
#
loop_
_entity.id
_entity.type
_entity.pdbx_description
1 polymer ?
#
loop_
_entity_poly.entity_id
_entity_poly.type
_entity_poly.pdbx_seq_one_letter_code
_entity_poly.pdbx_strand_id
1 'polypeptide(L)'
;MLSPVVRSLSGSTRSDALTRHWFKAWLLKPKFLIPALLGIATLLASVWLAAAVHATSYPGVNQLLNTNTCPSCDLRGANLRGSYLVGANLAGVDLRGADLTGSDLRQADLVGADLRSANLTGTNLNGANLVNTDMRGADLNGADLSGSDLTRANLTGANLLLTQLSASDLAGVDLSNTDLRNIYLENTNLRGANLASAYMVSAELVGANLREADLSSANLRSANLRNASLREANLRGANLSRTSLRAADLTRASLQGADLSQADLEDASLEEADLKGANLVQANLAGAKLVRANLEGANIKDAILTNTELCSATLPNRKKHRC
;
A
#
# COMPACT_ATOMS: atom_id res chain seq x y z
N MET A 1 57.29 -5.58 -44.82
CA MET A 1 58.68 -5.86 -44.42
C MET A 1 58.63 -6.55 -43.07
N LEU A 2 58.49 -7.89 -43.08
CA LEU A 2 59.56 -8.85 -42.75
C LEU A 2 60.01 -8.78 -41.28
N SER A 3 59.54 -9.74 -40.49
CA SER A 3 60.32 -10.30 -39.38
C SER A 3 61.53 -11.06 -39.95
N PRO A 4 62.64 -11.21 -39.21
CA PRO A 4 62.95 -12.58 -38.79
C PRO A 4 63.67 -12.76 -37.43
N VAL A 5 63.59 -14.01 -37.01
CA VAL A 5 64.21 -14.79 -35.93
C VAL A 5 65.74 -14.89 -36.01
N VAL A 6 66.44 -14.88 -34.85
CA VAL A 6 67.64 -15.70 -34.50
C VAL A 6 67.67 -15.80 -32.94
N ARG A 7 67.38 -16.93 -32.24
CA ARG A 7 68.09 -18.21 -31.93
C ARG A 7 69.38 -18.16 -31.06
N SER A 8 69.30 -18.85 -29.91
CA SER A 8 70.33 -19.73 -29.27
C SER A 8 71.47 -19.05 -28.46
N LEU A 9 72.08 -19.56 -27.35
CA LEU A 9 72.16 -20.87 -26.70
C LEU A 9 72.83 -20.76 -25.28
N SER A 10 72.46 -21.69 -24.39
CA SER A 10 73.27 -22.47 -23.41
C SER A 10 74.07 -21.87 -22.22
N GLY A 11 73.96 -22.55 -21.08
CA GLY A 11 74.98 -22.70 -20.02
C GLY A 11 74.42 -22.84 -18.60
N SER A 12 73.83 -23.97 -18.18
CA SER A 12 74.42 -25.00 -17.27
C SER A 12 75.41 -24.47 -16.22
N THR A 13 75.18 -24.59 -14.90
CA THR A 13 75.41 -25.77 -14.03
C THR A 13 75.03 -25.35 -12.58
N ARG A 14 74.21 -26.07 -11.80
CA ARG A 14 74.39 -27.35 -11.06
C ARG A 14 75.23 -27.23 -9.77
N SER A 15 74.56 -27.34 -8.61
CA SER A 15 74.86 -28.17 -7.41
C SER A 15 74.16 -27.54 -6.19
N ASP A 16 73.14 -28.18 -5.61
CA ASP A 16 73.22 -29.29 -4.63
C ASP A 16 74.10 -28.89 -3.42
N ALA A 17 73.72 -29.05 -2.16
CA ALA A 17 72.59 -29.67 -1.48
C ALA A 17 72.73 -29.29 0.01
N LEU A 18 71.68 -29.45 0.81
CA LEU A 18 71.65 -30.36 1.97
C LEU A 18 70.49 -30.03 2.93
N THR A 19 69.63 -31.03 3.01
CA THR A 19 68.56 -31.29 3.97
C THR A 19 69.12 -31.56 5.39
N ARG A 20 68.30 -31.30 6.44
CA ARG A 20 68.14 -32.17 7.63
C ARG A 20 67.07 -31.65 8.62
N HIS A 21 66.01 -32.46 8.74
CA HIS A 21 65.29 -32.89 9.96
C HIS A 21 65.49 -32.16 11.29
N TRP A 22 64.38 -31.76 11.94
CA TRP A 22 64.10 -31.98 13.39
C TRP A 22 62.58 -32.12 13.65
N PHE A 23 62.22 -33.09 14.49
CA PHE A 23 60.86 -33.47 14.96
C PHE A 23 60.91 -33.52 16.50
N LYS A 24 59.76 -33.32 17.19
CA LYS A 24 59.46 -33.53 18.64
C LYS A 24 59.96 -32.43 19.58
N ALA A 25 59.33 -32.07 20.71
CA ALA A 25 58.07 -32.39 21.39
C ALA A 25 58.01 -31.49 22.66
N TRP A 26 56.82 -31.13 23.15
CA TRP A 26 56.67 -30.78 24.57
C TRP A 26 55.28 -31.16 25.08
N LEU A 27 55.25 -32.20 25.92
CA LEU A 27 54.15 -32.61 26.79
C LEU A 27 54.66 -32.37 28.21
N LEU A 28 53.89 -31.67 29.05
CA LEU A 28 53.73 -31.88 30.51
C LEU A 28 52.83 -30.75 31.09
N LYS A 29 51.61 -31.12 31.51
CA LYS A 29 50.78 -30.47 32.55
C LYS A 29 51.17 -31.13 33.92
N PRO A 30 50.84 -30.63 35.14
CA PRO A 30 49.46 -30.20 35.49
C PRO A 30 49.13 -29.37 36.80
N LYS A 31 47.85 -28.95 36.86
CA LYS A 31 46.88 -28.74 37.99
C LYS A 31 46.76 -27.42 38.79
N PHE A 32 45.48 -27.06 38.94
CA PHE A 32 44.74 -26.23 39.92
C PHE A 32 44.43 -24.76 39.58
N LEU A 33 43.19 -24.34 39.93
CA LEU A 33 42.39 -23.13 39.59
C LEU A 33 41.54 -23.31 38.31
N ILE A 34 40.19 -23.34 38.27
CA ILE A 34 39.07 -22.81 39.10
C ILE A 34 37.76 -23.59 38.74
N PRO A 35 36.93 -24.05 39.69
CA PRO A 35 35.58 -24.57 39.41
C PRO A 35 34.56 -23.42 39.43
N ALA A 36 34.53 -22.61 38.39
CA ALA A 36 33.49 -21.58 38.19
C ALA A 36 33.11 -21.37 36.71
N LEU A 37 33.80 -22.05 35.78
CA LEU A 37 33.58 -21.90 34.35
C LEU A 37 32.59 -22.92 33.74
N LEU A 38 32.19 -23.97 34.48
CA LEU A 38 31.23 -24.95 33.97
C LEU A 38 29.76 -24.51 34.08
N GLY A 39 29.41 -23.62 35.02
CA GLY A 39 28.03 -23.14 35.19
C GLY A 39 27.64 -22.01 34.22
N ILE A 40 28.61 -21.23 33.74
CA ILE A 40 28.38 -20.15 32.77
C ILE A 40 28.41 -20.70 31.35
N ALA A 41 29.19 -21.76 31.08
CA ALA A 41 29.22 -22.42 29.78
C ALA A 41 27.90 -23.12 29.42
N THR A 42 27.16 -23.65 30.39
CA THR A 42 25.86 -24.30 30.15
C THR A 42 24.71 -23.30 30.00
N LEU A 43 24.74 -22.18 30.73
CA LEU A 43 23.77 -21.09 30.56
C LEU A 43 23.98 -20.30 29.26
N LEU A 44 25.24 -20.08 28.85
CA LEU A 44 25.54 -19.53 27.52
C LEU A 44 25.24 -20.54 26.41
N ALA A 45 25.46 -21.84 26.63
CA ALA A 45 25.04 -22.86 25.67
C ALA A 45 23.52 -22.93 25.52
N SER A 46 22.71 -22.71 26.58
CA SER A 46 21.24 -22.67 26.47
C SER A 46 20.71 -21.39 25.83
N VAL A 47 21.38 -20.25 26.02
CA VAL A 47 21.03 -18.99 25.35
C VAL A 47 21.48 -19.01 23.89
N TRP A 48 22.62 -19.64 23.57
CA TRP A 48 23.05 -19.90 22.19
C TRP A 48 22.21 -20.98 21.51
N LEU A 49 21.74 -22.02 22.22
CA LEU A 49 20.76 -22.96 21.68
C LEU A 49 19.43 -22.26 21.42
N ALA A 50 18.95 -21.40 22.32
CA ALA A 50 17.69 -20.68 22.11
C ALA A 50 17.79 -19.66 20.96
N ALA A 51 18.88 -18.91 20.84
CA ALA A 51 19.10 -17.97 19.73
C ALA A 51 19.32 -18.70 18.39
N ALA A 52 20.01 -19.84 18.40
CA ALA A 52 20.15 -20.69 17.22
C ALA A 52 18.82 -21.37 16.84
N VAL A 53 17.99 -21.77 17.82
CA VAL A 53 16.67 -22.39 17.58
C VAL A 53 15.65 -21.40 17.00
N HIS A 54 15.82 -20.09 17.20
CA HIS A 54 14.98 -19.08 16.54
C HIS A 54 15.48 -18.68 15.13
N ALA A 55 16.75 -18.95 14.81
CA ALA A 55 17.33 -18.74 13.48
C ALA A 55 17.36 -20.03 12.62
N THR A 56 16.93 -21.17 13.17
CA THR A 56 16.86 -22.44 12.43
C THR A 56 15.64 -22.50 11.52
N SER A 57 15.92 -22.03 10.30
CA SER A 57 15.42 -22.49 9.01
C SER A 57 13.92 -22.36 8.76
N TYR A 58 13.47 -21.15 8.47
CA TYR A 58 12.70 -20.99 7.23
C TYR A 58 13.72 -21.02 6.09
N PRO A 59 13.85 -22.11 5.30
CA PRO A 59 14.80 -22.16 4.20
C PRO A 59 14.60 -20.99 3.22
N GLY A 60 13.34 -20.56 3.08
CA GLY A 60 12.97 -19.38 2.29
C GLY A 60 13.53 -18.06 2.82
N VAL A 61 13.65 -17.85 4.14
CA VAL A 61 14.19 -16.59 4.69
C VAL A 61 15.68 -16.45 4.34
N ASN A 62 16.47 -17.51 4.54
CA ASN A 62 17.88 -17.47 4.19
C ASN A 62 18.10 -17.33 2.69
N GLN A 63 17.27 -17.98 1.87
CA GLN A 63 17.30 -17.78 0.44
C GLN A 63 17.03 -16.31 0.12
N LEU A 64 15.90 -15.76 0.57
CA LEU A 64 15.50 -14.38 0.34
C LEU A 64 16.59 -13.37 0.72
N LEU A 65 17.14 -13.49 1.94
CA LEU A 65 18.14 -12.53 2.43
C LEU A 65 19.48 -12.60 1.69
N ASN A 66 19.82 -13.74 1.08
CA ASN A 66 21.08 -13.90 0.35
C ASN A 66 20.95 -13.64 -1.15
N THR A 67 19.79 -13.94 -1.74
CA THR A 67 19.59 -13.90 -3.19
C THR A 67 18.65 -12.78 -3.63
N ASN A 68 17.94 -12.14 -2.69
CA ASN A 68 16.86 -11.19 -2.94
C ASN A 68 15.73 -11.77 -3.82
N THR A 69 15.62 -13.10 -3.89
CA THR A 69 14.63 -13.79 -4.72
C THR A 69 14.12 -15.04 -4.05
N CYS A 70 12.80 -15.14 -3.93
CA CYS A 70 12.15 -16.29 -3.31
C CYS A 70 10.77 -16.55 -3.94
N PRO A 71 10.63 -16.67 -5.27
CA PRO A 71 9.32 -16.90 -5.87
C PRO A 71 8.70 -18.19 -5.32
N SER A 72 7.45 -18.09 -4.84
CA SER A 72 6.70 -19.22 -4.24
C SER A 72 7.30 -19.81 -2.94
N CYS A 73 8.15 -19.06 -2.23
CA CYS A 73 8.56 -19.45 -0.89
C CYS A 73 7.41 -19.39 0.11
N ASP A 74 7.46 -20.30 1.08
CA ASP A 74 6.63 -20.24 2.28
C ASP A 74 7.37 -19.47 3.38
N LEU A 75 6.92 -18.25 3.63
CA LEU A 75 7.43 -17.33 4.64
C LEU A 75 6.36 -17.02 5.70
N ARG A 76 5.41 -17.95 5.90
CA ARG A 76 4.33 -17.78 6.89
C ARG A 76 4.88 -17.58 8.30
N GLY A 77 4.46 -16.50 8.94
CA GLY A 77 4.91 -16.13 10.28
C GLY A 77 6.41 -15.80 10.37
N ALA A 78 7.10 -15.63 9.23
CA ALA A 78 8.51 -15.32 9.23
C ALA A 78 8.77 -13.97 9.90
N ASN A 79 9.84 -13.89 10.70
CA ASN A 79 10.33 -12.63 11.24
C ASN A 79 11.31 -12.01 10.23
N LEU A 80 10.85 -10.94 9.59
CA LEU A 80 11.59 -10.15 8.61
C LEU A 80 11.75 -8.70 9.09
N ARG A 81 11.59 -8.42 10.39
CA ARG A 81 11.63 -7.04 10.92
C ARG A 81 12.91 -6.31 10.52
N GLY A 82 12.76 -5.10 10.00
CA GLY A 82 13.89 -4.24 9.59
C GLY A 82 14.75 -4.80 8.46
N SER A 83 14.28 -5.84 7.76
CA SER A 83 15.03 -6.45 6.65
C SER A 83 15.17 -5.46 5.49
N TYR A 84 16.33 -5.48 4.84
CA TYR A 84 16.58 -4.74 3.60
C TYR A 84 16.29 -5.65 2.39
N LEU A 85 15.13 -5.44 1.76
CA LEU A 85 14.57 -6.24 0.67
C LEU A 85 14.25 -5.36 -0.56
N VAL A 86 15.02 -4.30 -0.77
CA VAL A 86 14.85 -3.39 -1.89
C VAL A 86 14.99 -4.15 -3.20
N GLY A 87 14.00 -4.04 -4.08
CA GLY A 87 13.97 -4.74 -5.37
C GLY A 87 13.83 -6.27 -5.27
N ALA A 88 13.44 -6.80 -4.10
CA ALA A 88 13.30 -8.24 -3.92
C ALA A 88 12.21 -8.82 -4.83
N ASN A 89 12.44 -10.02 -5.37
CA ASN A 89 11.40 -10.79 -6.05
C ASN A 89 10.71 -11.73 -5.04
N LEU A 90 9.51 -11.32 -4.65
CA LEU A 90 8.59 -11.98 -3.72
C LEU A 90 7.25 -12.35 -4.42
N ALA A 91 7.25 -12.46 -5.75
CA ALA A 91 6.05 -12.78 -6.50
C ALA A 91 5.47 -14.14 -6.06
N GLY A 92 4.17 -14.15 -5.76
CA GLY A 92 3.42 -15.32 -5.31
C GLY A 92 3.85 -15.92 -3.97
N VAL A 93 4.66 -15.21 -3.17
CA VAL A 93 5.12 -15.69 -1.87
C VAL A 93 3.99 -15.71 -0.84
N ASP A 94 4.01 -16.73 0.01
CA ASP A 94 3.12 -16.81 1.16
C ASP A 94 3.78 -16.14 2.38
N LEU A 95 3.36 -14.92 2.70
CA LEU A 95 3.80 -14.09 3.82
C LEU A 95 2.72 -13.98 4.92
N ARG A 96 1.77 -14.92 4.99
CA ARG A 96 0.68 -14.83 5.96
C ARG A 96 1.20 -14.75 7.38
N GLY A 97 0.76 -13.74 8.11
CA GLY A 97 1.19 -13.49 9.49
C GLY A 97 2.68 -13.15 9.65
N ALA A 98 3.42 -12.93 8.56
CA ALA A 98 4.82 -12.53 8.64
C ALA A 98 4.97 -11.15 9.30
N ASP A 99 6.10 -10.94 9.96
CA ASP A 99 6.43 -9.68 10.60
C ASP A 99 7.48 -8.93 9.77
N LEU A 100 7.01 -7.93 9.03
CA LEU A 100 7.78 -7.05 8.15
C LEU A 100 7.95 -5.64 8.76
N THR A 101 7.76 -5.50 10.08
CA THR A 101 7.79 -4.20 10.75
C THR A 101 9.09 -3.46 10.45
N GLY A 102 8.97 -2.24 9.91
CA GLY A 102 10.11 -1.36 9.61
C GLY A 102 11.04 -1.87 8.50
N SER A 103 10.64 -2.89 7.74
CA SER A 103 11.43 -3.42 6.62
C SER A 103 11.42 -2.47 5.43
N ASP A 104 12.44 -2.56 4.59
CA ASP A 104 12.58 -1.79 3.36
C ASP A 104 12.33 -2.69 2.15
N LEU A 105 11.13 -2.57 1.55
CA LEU A 105 10.67 -3.27 0.36
C LEU A 105 10.48 -2.33 -0.83
N ARG A 106 11.21 -1.20 -0.87
CA ARG A 106 11.16 -0.29 -2.02
C ARG A 106 11.39 -1.06 -3.32
N GLN A 107 10.55 -0.81 -4.32
CA GLN A 107 10.65 -1.43 -5.64
C GLN A 107 10.58 -2.97 -5.64
N ALA A 108 10.18 -3.61 -4.54
CA ALA A 108 10.03 -5.06 -4.49
C ALA A 108 8.86 -5.52 -5.38
N ASP A 109 9.00 -6.70 -5.98
CA ASP A 109 7.94 -7.36 -6.74
C ASP A 109 7.20 -8.34 -5.82
N LEU A 110 5.97 -8.00 -5.47
CA LEU A 110 5.08 -8.80 -4.62
C LEU A 110 3.85 -9.27 -5.40
N VAL A 111 3.88 -9.31 -6.74
CA VAL A 111 2.70 -9.68 -7.54
C VAL A 111 2.09 -11.00 -7.05
N GLY A 112 0.81 -10.96 -6.70
CA GLY A 112 0.06 -12.14 -6.22
C GLY A 112 0.51 -12.71 -4.88
N ALA A 113 1.35 -12.02 -4.11
CA ALA A 113 1.76 -12.47 -2.78
C ALA A 113 0.58 -12.47 -1.79
N ASP A 114 0.62 -13.41 -0.85
CA ASP A 114 -0.36 -13.56 0.22
C ASP A 114 0.20 -12.96 1.52
N LEU A 115 -0.25 -11.76 1.86
CA LEU A 115 0.15 -10.96 3.02
C LEU A 115 -0.95 -10.94 4.09
N ARG A 116 -1.90 -11.88 4.06
CA ARG A 116 -3.03 -11.86 5.01
C ARG A 116 -2.52 -11.86 6.45
N SER A 117 -3.05 -10.94 7.24
CA SER A 117 -2.68 -10.75 8.65
C SER A 117 -1.18 -10.50 8.90
N ALA A 118 -0.39 -10.14 7.88
CA ALA A 118 1.00 -9.75 8.06
C ALA A 118 1.10 -8.39 8.79
N ASN A 119 2.18 -8.20 9.53
CA ASN A 119 2.50 -6.92 10.16
C ASN A 119 3.48 -6.14 9.27
N LEU A 120 2.96 -5.11 8.61
CA LEU A 120 3.67 -4.18 7.72
C LEU A 120 3.83 -2.79 8.38
N THR A 121 3.78 -2.72 9.71
CA THR A 121 3.86 -1.45 10.44
C THR A 121 5.18 -0.73 10.11
N GLY A 122 5.08 0.51 9.63
CA GLY A 122 6.23 1.34 9.27
C GLY A 122 7.11 0.78 8.15
N THR A 123 6.64 -0.22 7.39
CA THR A 123 7.36 -0.79 6.25
C THR A 123 7.43 0.23 5.11
N ASN A 124 8.58 0.31 4.43
CA ASN A 124 8.73 1.12 3.22
C ASN A 124 8.46 0.27 1.97
N LEU A 125 7.33 0.50 1.31
CA LEU A 125 6.88 -0.15 0.08
C LEU A 125 6.87 0.84 -1.10
N ASN A 126 7.62 1.94 -1.02
CA ASN A 126 7.61 2.97 -2.05
C ASN A 126 7.97 2.38 -3.42
N GLY A 127 7.07 2.55 -4.38
CA GLY A 127 7.16 1.99 -5.73
C GLY A 127 7.20 0.46 -5.84
N ALA A 128 6.78 -0.27 -4.80
CA ALA A 128 6.63 -1.73 -4.88
C ALA A 128 5.50 -2.12 -5.84
N ASN A 129 5.60 -3.31 -6.43
CA ASN A 129 4.55 -3.90 -7.25
C ASN A 129 3.72 -4.87 -6.40
N LEU A 130 2.50 -4.46 -6.06
CA LEU A 130 1.55 -5.17 -5.19
C LEU A 130 0.31 -5.65 -5.97
N VAL A 131 0.42 -5.77 -7.29
CA VAL A 131 -0.71 -6.16 -8.15
C VAL A 131 -1.25 -7.55 -7.76
N ASN A 132 -2.57 -7.64 -7.59
CA ASN A 132 -3.28 -8.86 -7.12
C ASN A 132 -2.80 -9.41 -5.76
N THR A 133 -2.17 -8.60 -4.91
CA THR A 133 -1.80 -9.04 -3.56
C THR A 133 -3.02 -9.20 -2.66
N ASP A 134 -2.94 -10.15 -1.73
CA ASP A 134 -3.95 -10.35 -0.69
C ASP A 134 -3.42 -9.84 0.64
N MET A 135 -3.85 -8.64 1.05
CA MET A 135 -3.46 -7.98 2.29
C MET A 135 -4.61 -7.93 3.30
N ARG A 136 -5.56 -8.86 3.23
CA ARG A 136 -6.71 -8.87 4.13
C ARG A 136 -6.28 -8.96 5.59
N GLY A 137 -6.77 -8.04 6.41
CA GLY A 137 -6.44 -7.96 7.83
C GLY A 137 -4.96 -7.68 8.12
N ALA A 138 -4.15 -7.27 7.14
CA ALA A 138 -2.77 -6.86 7.38
C ALA A 138 -2.72 -5.52 8.14
N ASP A 139 -1.65 -5.31 8.92
CA ASP A 139 -1.43 -4.05 9.62
C ASP A 139 -0.41 -3.19 8.86
N LEU A 140 -0.86 -2.16 8.15
CA LEU A 140 -0.03 -1.23 7.40
C LEU A 140 0.15 0.12 8.13
N ASN A 141 -0.03 0.14 9.45
CA ASN A 141 0.05 1.39 10.21
C ASN A 141 1.38 2.12 9.94
N GLY A 142 1.29 3.36 9.45
CA GLY A 142 2.47 4.17 9.14
C GLY A 142 3.36 3.65 8.00
N ALA A 143 2.93 2.65 7.23
CA ALA A 143 3.66 2.17 6.06
C ALA A 143 3.69 3.23 4.94
N ASP A 144 4.74 3.23 4.12
CA ASP A 144 4.85 4.09 2.94
C ASP A 144 4.64 3.27 1.67
N LEU A 145 3.47 3.43 1.05
CA LEU A 145 3.08 2.82 -0.23
C LEU A 145 3.08 3.86 -1.37
N SER A 146 3.74 5.01 -1.19
CA SER A 146 3.71 6.07 -2.20
C SER A 146 4.28 5.57 -3.53
N GLY A 147 3.58 5.85 -4.62
CA GLY A 147 3.95 5.42 -5.98
C GLY A 147 3.94 3.90 -6.23
N SER A 148 3.45 3.08 -5.29
CA SER A 148 3.30 1.63 -5.51
C SER A 148 2.10 1.30 -6.42
N ASP A 149 2.11 0.12 -7.02
CA ASP A 149 1.01 -0.40 -7.83
C ASP A 149 0.23 -1.45 -7.03
N LEU A 150 -0.96 -1.07 -6.55
CA LEU A 150 -1.91 -1.90 -5.82
C LEU A 150 -3.09 -2.34 -6.69
N THR A 151 -2.95 -2.30 -8.02
CA THR A 151 -4.05 -2.65 -8.93
C THR A 151 -4.62 -4.02 -8.57
N ARG A 152 -5.94 -4.05 -8.28
CA ARG A 152 -6.69 -5.25 -7.86
C ARG A 152 -6.18 -5.93 -6.58
N ALA A 153 -5.42 -5.24 -5.74
CA ALA A 153 -5.09 -5.75 -4.41
C ALA A 153 -6.35 -5.84 -3.52
N ASN A 154 -6.33 -6.74 -2.53
CA ASN A 154 -7.39 -6.86 -1.54
C ASN A 154 -6.90 -6.37 -0.17
N LEU A 155 -7.44 -5.24 0.28
CA LEU A 155 -7.12 -4.58 1.55
C LEU A 155 -8.31 -4.59 2.51
N THR A 156 -9.28 -5.50 2.31
CA THR A 156 -10.45 -5.58 3.19
C THR A 156 -10.02 -5.91 4.62
N GLY A 157 -10.47 -5.08 5.56
CA GLY A 157 -10.13 -5.18 6.98
C GLY A 157 -8.67 -4.87 7.33
N ALA A 158 -7.84 -4.40 6.38
CA ALA A 158 -6.48 -3.96 6.67
C ALA A 158 -6.48 -2.67 7.52
N ASN A 159 -5.49 -2.50 8.38
CA ASN A 159 -5.29 -1.25 9.11
C ASN A 159 -4.40 -0.31 8.29
N LEU A 160 -5.00 0.76 7.74
CA LEU A 160 -4.31 1.75 6.91
C LEU A 160 -4.10 3.10 7.64
N LEU A 161 -4.16 3.08 8.98
CA LEU A 161 -3.98 4.29 9.77
C LEU A 161 -2.58 4.88 9.55
N LEU A 162 -2.50 6.17 9.20
CA LEU A 162 -1.24 6.88 8.90
C LEU A 162 -0.45 6.31 7.70
N THR A 163 -1.05 5.44 6.89
CA THR A 163 -0.40 4.91 5.68
C THR A 163 -0.31 5.99 4.60
N GLN A 164 0.84 6.09 3.93
CA GLN A 164 1.03 7.02 2.82
C GLN A 164 0.77 6.31 1.48
N LEU A 165 -0.21 6.79 0.72
CA LEU A 165 -0.60 6.23 -0.59
C LEU A 165 -0.49 7.27 -1.71
N SER A 166 0.19 8.38 -1.47
CA SER A 166 0.25 9.46 -2.47
C SER A 166 0.81 8.95 -3.80
N ALA A 167 0.14 9.33 -4.89
CA ALA A 167 0.46 8.90 -6.26
C ALA A 167 0.54 7.38 -6.51
N SER A 168 -0.03 6.53 -5.65
CA SER A 168 -0.14 5.09 -5.92
C SER A 168 -1.24 4.78 -6.94
N ASP A 169 -1.08 3.68 -7.69
CA ASP A 169 -2.16 3.13 -8.51
C ASP A 169 -2.98 2.13 -7.69
N LEU A 170 -4.24 2.47 -7.42
CA LEU A 170 -5.21 1.69 -6.67
C LEU A 170 -6.39 1.26 -7.56
N ALA A 171 -6.20 1.19 -8.88
CA ALA A 171 -7.27 0.83 -9.80
C ALA A 171 -7.87 -0.56 -9.47
N GLY A 172 -9.19 -0.61 -9.29
CA GLY A 172 -9.91 -1.85 -8.97
C GLY A 172 -9.54 -2.47 -7.61
N VAL A 173 -8.87 -1.75 -6.71
CA VAL A 173 -8.57 -2.24 -5.36
C VAL A 173 -9.86 -2.53 -4.59
N ASP A 174 -9.87 -3.55 -3.74
CA ASP A 174 -10.95 -3.79 -2.78
C ASP A 174 -10.58 -3.25 -1.39
N LEU A 175 -11.25 -2.15 -1.04
CA LEU A 175 -11.17 -1.42 0.22
C LEU A 175 -12.53 -1.38 0.94
N SER A 176 -13.45 -2.28 0.58
CA SER A 176 -14.78 -2.31 1.18
C SER A 176 -14.72 -2.62 2.67
N ASN A 177 -15.55 -1.92 3.45
CA ASN A 177 -15.60 -2.03 4.92
C ASN A 177 -14.27 -1.71 5.64
N THR A 178 -13.31 -1.07 4.98
CA THR A 178 -12.02 -0.72 5.58
C THR A 178 -12.09 0.61 6.33
N ASP A 179 -11.31 0.72 7.42
CA ASP A 179 -11.12 1.98 8.14
C ASP A 179 -10.04 2.83 7.46
N LEU A 180 -10.48 3.91 6.83
CA LEU A 180 -9.68 4.86 6.05
C LEU A 180 -9.80 6.28 6.63
N ARG A 181 -10.08 6.41 7.92
CA ARG A 181 -10.25 7.72 8.56
C ARG A 181 -8.93 8.50 8.50
N ASN A 182 -9.01 9.76 8.06
CA ASN A 182 -7.85 10.65 7.89
C ASN A 182 -6.77 10.15 6.93
N ILE A 183 -7.13 9.26 5.98
CA ILE A 183 -6.16 8.76 5.00
C ILE A 183 -5.78 9.84 3.99
N TYR A 184 -4.53 9.79 3.50
CA TYR A 184 -4.02 10.67 2.44
C TYR A 184 -3.97 9.92 1.10
N LEU A 185 -4.89 10.28 0.22
CA LEU A 185 -5.12 9.70 -1.12
C LEU A 185 -5.09 10.78 -2.22
N GLU A 186 -4.35 11.88 -1.99
CA GLU A 186 -4.19 12.95 -2.97
C GLU A 186 -3.58 12.44 -4.28
N ASN A 187 -4.18 12.83 -5.41
CA ASN A 187 -3.76 12.46 -6.76
C ASN A 187 -3.59 10.95 -7.00
N THR A 188 -4.32 10.12 -6.24
CA THR A 188 -4.30 8.66 -6.40
C THR A 188 -5.25 8.18 -7.49
N ASN A 189 -4.91 7.05 -8.13
CA ASN A 189 -5.79 6.41 -9.09
C ASN A 189 -6.66 5.35 -8.40
N LEU A 190 -7.91 5.67 -8.09
CA LEU A 190 -8.92 4.78 -7.49
C LEU A 190 -9.99 4.36 -8.51
N ARG A 191 -9.67 4.35 -9.81
CA ARG A 191 -10.65 4.03 -10.86
C ARG A 191 -11.21 2.62 -10.65
N GLY A 192 -12.52 2.51 -10.59
CA GLY A 192 -13.22 1.24 -10.39
C GLY A 192 -12.94 0.57 -9.04
N ALA A 193 -12.36 1.29 -8.07
CA ALA A 193 -12.11 0.75 -6.74
C ALA A 193 -13.44 0.42 -6.03
N ASN A 194 -13.43 -0.66 -5.25
CA ASN A 194 -14.52 -0.98 -4.34
C ASN A 194 -14.24 -0.36 -2.97
N LEU A 195 -14.95 0.72 -2.66
CA LEU A 195 -14.93 1.48 -1.40
C LEU A 195 -16.29 1.38 -0.69
N ALA A 196 -17.11 0.38 -1.03
CA ALA A 196 -18.45 0.22 -0.46
C ALA A 196 -18.36 0.11 1.07
N SER A 197 -19.18 0.91 1.76
CA SER A 197 -19.23 0.99 3.24
C SER A 197 -17.88 1.31 3.92
N ALA A 198 -16.90 1.86 3.20
CA ALA A 198 -15.63 2.28 3.80
C ALA A 198 -15.81 3.48 4.75
N TYR A 199 -15.00 3.54 5.80
CA TYR A 199 -15.00 4.64 6.77
C TYR A 199 -13.93 5.66 6.40
N MET A 200 -14.29 6.68 5.64
CA MET A 200 -13.39 7.68 5.06
C MET A 200 -13.59 9.08 5.65
N VAL A 201 -13.95 9.16 6.94
CA VAL A 201 -14.17 10.45 7.63
C VAL A 201 -12.87 11.25 7.59
N SER A 202 -12.97 12.51 7.15
CA SER A 202 -11.82 13.42 7.05
C SER A 202 -10.68 12.91 6.15
N ALA A 203 -10.98 12.05 5.17
CA ALA A 203 -10.00 11.62 4.18
C ALA A 203 -9.62 12.75 3.21
N GLU A 204 -8.35 12.79 2.79
CA GLU A 204 -7.81 13.73 1.80
C GLU A 204 -7.72 13.05 0.43
N LEU A 205 -8.60 13.42 -0.50
CA LEU A 205 -8.76 12.83 -1.84
C LEU A 205 -8.66 13.92 -2.94
N VAL A 206 -7.90 14.98 -2.67
CA VAL A 206 -7.75 16.10 -3.61
C VAL A 206 -7.18 15.59 -4.93
N GLY A 207 -7.88 15.87 -6.04
CA GLY A 207 -7.46 15.45 -7.38
C GLY A 207 -7.50 13.93 -7.62
N ALA A 208 -8.05 13.12 -6.70
CA ALA A 208 -8.10 11.67 -6.86
C ALA A 208 -9.01 11.27 -8.04
N ASN A 209 -8.62 10.20 -8.75
CA ASN A 209 -9.42 9.60 -9.81
C ASN A 209 -10.29 8.48 -9.25
N LEU A 210 -11.56 8.76 -8.95
CA LEU A 210 -12.57 7.84 -8.44
C LEU A 210 -13.60 7.45 -9.52
N ARG A 211 -13.23 7.56 -10.80
CA ARG A 211 -14.14 7.20 -11.90
C ARG A 211 -14.60 5.75 -11.76
N GLU A 212 -15.88 5.51 -11.98
CA GLU A 212 -16.51 4.17 -11.90
C GLU A 212 -16.34 3.47 -10.53
N ALA A 213 -15.86 4.18 -9.49
CA ALA A 213 -15.66 3.59 -8.16
C ALA A 213 -17.00 3.31 -7.46
N ASP A 214 -17.04 2.25 -6.65
CA ASP A 214 -18.17 1.96 -5.78
C ASP A 214 -17.92 2.54 -4.39
N LEU A 215 -18.60 3.64 -4.07
CA LEU A 215 -18.61 4.32 -2.77
C LEU A 215 -19.97 4.17 -2.08
N SER A 216 -20.76 3.16 -2.45
CA SER A 216 -22.10 2.99 -1.90
C SER A 216 -22.07 2.80 -0.38
N SER A 217 -22.92 3.54 0.31
CA SER A 217 -22.98 3.60 1.79
C SER A 217 -21.66 3.98 2.48
N ALA A 218 -20.64 4.48 1.76
CA ALA A 218 -19.40 4.92 2.35
C ALA A 218 -19.61 6.16 3.24
N ASN A 219 -18.80 6.29 4.29
CA ASN A 219 -18.82 7.44 5.17
C ASN A 219 -17.66 8.39 4.84
N LEU A 220 -17.92 9.39 4.01
CA LEU A 220 -16.98 10.42 3.57
C LEU A 220 -17.16 11.73 4.36
N ARG A 221 -17.84 11.72 5.52
CA ARG A 221 -18.14 12.96 6.26
C ARG A 221 -16.87 13.79 6.47
N SER A 222 -16.95 15.07 6.12
CA SER A 222 -15.84 16.03 6.24
C SER A 222 -14.58 15.67 5.43
N ALA A 223 -14.67 14.78 4.44
CA ALA A 223 -13.59 14.50 3.51
C ALA A 223 -13.37 15.66 2.52
N ASN A 224 -12.16 15.73 1.98
CA ASN A 224 -11.74 16.73 1.00
C ASN A 224 -11.55 16.06 -0.36
N LEU A 225 -12.51 16.27 -1.26
CA LEU A 225 -12.58 15.73 -2.63
C LEU A 225 -12.45 16.83 -3.69
N ARG A 226 -11.80 17.96 -3.36
CA ARG A 226 -11.61 19.06 -4.32
C ARG A 226 -10.92 18.57 -5.59
N ASN A 227 -11.42 19.00 -6.74
CA ASN A 227 -10.92 18.60 -8.07
C ASN A 227 -10.91 17.08 -8.34
N ALA A 228 -11.55 16.25 -7.50
CA ALA A 228 -11.59 14.81 -7.72
C ALA A 228 -12.49 14.46 -8.92
N SER A 229 -12.18 13.37 -9.62
CA SER A 229 -13.03 12.83 -10.69
C SER A 229 -13.86 11.66 -10.15
N LEU A 230 -15.16 11.86 -9.95
CA LEU A 230 -16.14 10.86 -9.53
C LEU A 230 -17.12 10.49 -10.67
N ARG A 231 -16.69 10.63 -11.93
CA ARG A 231 -17.57 10.35 -13.07
C ARG A 231 -18.05 8.90 -13.01
N GLU A 232 -19.36 8.72 -13.20
CA GLU A 232 -20.00 7.40 -13.20
C GLU A 232 -19.77 6.60 -11.89
N ALA A 233 -19.36 7.26 -10.80
CA ALA A 233 -19.19 6.61 -9.51
C ALA A 233 -20.54 6.30 -8.84
N ASN A 234 -20.57 5.22 -8.07
CA ASN A 234 -21.73 4.84 -7.26
C ASN A 234 -21.58 5.39 -5.84
N LEU A 235 -22.33 6.43 -5.49
CA LEU A 235 -22.37 7.08 -4.17
C LEU A 235 -23.73 6.90 -3.48
N ARG A 236 -24.50 5.87 -3.86
CA ARG A 236 -25.85 5.62 -3.32
C ARG A 236 -25.80 5.47 -1.80
N GLY A 237 -26.61 6.26 -1.10
CA GLY A 237 -26.69 6.25 0.37
C GLY A 237 -25.40 6.66 1.09
N ALA A 238 -24.39 7.18 0.39
CA ALA A 238 -23.14 7.61 1.02
C ALA A 238 -23.38 8.84 1.91
N ASN A 239 -22.61 8.94 3.00
CA ASN A 239 -22.56 10.13 3.83
C ASN A 239 -21.43 11.06 3.34
N LEU A 240 -21.81 12.13 2.65
CA LEU A 240 -20.97 13.21 2.15
C LEU A 240 -21.22 14.51 2.94
N SER A 241 -21.76 14.43 4.16
CA SER A 241 -22.05 15.64 4.93
C SER A 241 -20.77 16.42 5.21
N ARG A 242 -20.81 17.74 5.02
CA ARG A 242 -19.68 18.66 5.21
C ARG A 242 -18.44 18.34 4.36
N THR A 243 -18.57 17.58 3.26
CA THR A 243 -17.44 17.35 2.35
C THR A 243 -17.11 18.58 1.53
N SER A 244 -15.84 18.77 1.18
CA SER A 244 -15.46 19.70 0.11
C SER A 244 -15.40 18.94 -1.22
N LEU A 245 -16.30 19.25 -2.14
CA LEU A 245 -16.41 18.74 -3.51
C LEU A 245 -16.20 19.86 -4.53
N ARG A 246 -15.58 20.98 -4.12
CA ARG A 246 -15.36 22.13 -4.99
C ARG A 246 -14.61 21.73 -6.27
N ALA A 247 -15.16 22.13 -7.41
CA ALA A 247 -14.68 21.80 -8.76
C ALA A 247 -14.52 20.29 -9.04
N ALA A 248 -15.19 19.41 -8.26
CA ALA A 248 -15.18 17.97 -8.53
C ALA A 248 -16.05 17.63 -9.75
N ASP A 249 -15.69 16.56 -10.46
CA ASP A 249 -16.47 16.04 -11.59
C ASP A 249 -17.30 14.82 -11.16
N LEU A 250 -18.57 15.02 -10.85
CA LEU A 250 -19.57 13.99 -10.55
C LEU A 250 -20.49 13.70 -11.74
N THR A 251 -20.05 13.96 -12.97
CA THR A 251 -20.86 13.70 -14.18
C THR A 251 -21.33 12.25 -14.20
N ARG A 252 -22.66 12.04 -14.34
CA ARG A 252 -23.32 10.72 -14.33
C ARG A 252 -23.15 9.89 -13.05
N ALA A 253 -22.72 10.49 -11.94
CA ALA A 253 -22.63 9.78 -10.67
C ALA A 253 -24.01 9.40 -10.12
N SER A 254 -24.10 8.28 -9.41
CA SER A 254 -25.31 7.86 -8.70
C SER A 254 -25.26 8.31 -7.24
N LEU A 255 -26.02 9.33 -6.88
CA LEU A 255 -26.08 9.94 -5.54
C LEU A 255 -27.43 9.69 -4.85
N GLN A 256 -28.16 8.65 -5.26
CA GLN A 256 -29.51 8.39 -4.77
C GLN A 256 -29.49 8.18 -3.25
N GLY A 257 -30.28 8.98 -2.53
CA GLY A 257 -30.37 8.95 -1.07
C GLY A 257 -29.08 9.33 -0.33
N ALA A 258 -28.07 9.87 -1.01
CA ALA A 258 -26.83 10.32 -0.36
C ALA A 258 -27.10 11.55 0.53
N ASP A 259 -26.33 11.68 1.61
CA ASP A 259 -26.35 12.86 2.48
C ASP A 259 -25.25 13.83 2.11
N LEU A 260 -25.58 14.91 1.42
CA LEU A 260 -24.69 16.02 1.07
C LEU A 260 -24.97 17.27 1.92
N SER A 261 -25.58 17.13 3.11
CA SER A 261 -25.87 18.30 3.95
C SER A 261 -24.61 19.06 4.30
N GLN A 262 -24.66 20.40 4.17
CA GLN A 262 -23.53 21.31 4.39
C GLN A 262 -22.29 21.01 3.52
N ALA A 263 -22.41 20.22 2.46
CA ALA A 263 -21.32 19.98 1.52
C ALA A 263 -21.04 21.21 0.66
N ASP A 264 -19.78 21.42 0.31
CA ASP A 264 -19.34 22.46 -0.60
C ASP A 264 -19.15 21.89 -2.01
N LEU A 265 -20.09 22.16 -2.91
CA LEU A 265 -20.08 21.76 -4.32
C LEU A 265 -19.86 22.98 -5.26
N GLU A 266 -19.21 24.04 -4.78
CA GLU A 266 -18.90 25.21 -5.62
C GLU A 266 -18.20 24.78 -6.92
N ASP A 267 -18.68 25.25 -8.06
CA ASP A 267 -18.17 24.95 -9.41
C ASP A 267 -18.11 23.46 -9.78
N ALA A 268 -18.76 22.56 -9.02
CA ALA A 268 -18.76 21.13 -9.32
C ALA A 268 -19.61 20.80 -10.57
N SER A 269 -19.19 19.77 -11.32
CA SER A 269 -20.00 19.21 -12.40
C SER A 269 -20.84 18.05 -11.89
N LEU A 270 -22.15 18.16 -11.94
CA LEU A 270 -23.13 17.10 -11.66
C LEU A 270 -24.01 16.84 -12.88
N GLU A 271 -23.50 17.09 -14.09
CA GLU A 271 -24.25 16.85 -15.32
C GLU A 271 -24.71 15.40 -15.40
N GLU A 272 -26.00 15.18 -15.70
CA GLU A 272 -26.63 13.86 -15.77
C GLU A 272 -26.53 13.01 -14.48
N ALA A 273 -26.13 13.59 -13.34
CA ALA A 273 -26.06 12.86 -12.07
C ALA A 273 -27.46 12.54 -11.51
N ASP A 274 -27.57 11.44 -10.79
CA ASP A 274 -28.82 11.01 -10.15
C ASP A 274 -28.81 11.29 -8.66
N LEU A 275 -29.41 12.40 -8.25
CA LEU A 275 -29.55 12.86 -6.87
C LEU A 275 -30.93 12.56 -6.28
N LYS A 276 -31.66 11.56 -6.80
CA LYS A 276 -33.00 11.23 -6.31
C LYS A 276 -33.00 10.99 -4.79
N GLY A 277 -33.81 11.76 -4.07
CA GLY A 277 -33.93 11.66 -2.62
C GLY A 277 -32.69 12.07 -1.82
N ALA A 278 -31.67 12.68 -2.46
CA ALA A 278 -30.47 13.13 -1.77
C ALA A 278 -30.78 14.29 -0.81
N ASN A 279 -30.04 14.38 0.29
CA ASN A 279 -30.13 15.48 1.24
C ASN A 279 -29.08 16.54 0.89
N LEU A 280 -29.51 17.73 0.48
CA LEU A 280 -28.66 18.88 0.10
C LEU A 280 -28.91 20.08 1.02
N VAL A 281 -29.41 19.85 2.24
CA VAL A 281 -29.69 20.93 3.20
C VAL A 281 -28.43 21.74 3.45
N GLN A 282 -28.50 23.06 3.26
CA GLN A 282 -27.38 23.99 3.43
C GLN A 282 -26.14 23.68 2.56
N ALA A 283 -26.28 22.88 1.50
CA ALA A 283 -25.19 22.64 0.57
C ALA A 283 -24.89 23.90 -0.26
N ASN A 284 -23.62 24.15 -0.53
CA ASN A 284 -23.20 25.21 -1.45
C ASN A 284 -23.12 24.64 -2.87
N LEU A 285 -23.98 25.09 -3.77
CA LEU A 285 -24.00 24.70 -5.20
C LEU A 285 -23.71 25.90 -6.11
N ALA A 286 -23.07 26.95 -5.58
CA ALA A 286 -22.75 28.13 -6.37
C ALA A 286 -21.90 27.75 -7.61
N GLY A 287 -22.32 28.18 -8.79
CA GLY A 287 -21.66 27.84 -10.06
C GLY A 287 -21.73 26.35 -10.48
N ALA A 288 -22.34 25.48 -9.68
CA ALA A 288 -22.42 24.05 -9.99
C ALA A 288 -23.27 23.79 -11.25
N LYS A 289 -22.88 22.76 -12.01
CA LYS A 289 -23.59 22.34 -13.22
C LYS A 289 -24.46 21.14 -12.94
N LEU A 290 -25.77 21.30 -13.00
CA LEU A 290 -26.78 20.24 -12.80
C LEU A 290 -27.58 19.99 -14.09
N VAL A 291 -26.99 20.26 -15.25
CA VAL A 291 -27.65 20.05 -16.55
C VAL A 291 -28.10 18.59 -16.67
N ARG A 292 -29.40 18.38 -16.93
CA ARG A 292 -30.04 17.05 -16.98
C ARG A 292 -29.93 16.20 -15.70
N ALA A 293 -29.52 16.76 -14.57
CA ALA A 293 -29.46 16.02 -13.31
C ALA A 293 -30.88 15.65 -12.81
N ASN A 294 -30.99 14.56 -12.06
CA ASN A 294 -32.23 14.14 -11.43
C ASN A 294 -32.24 14.49 -9.93
N LEU A 295 -32.99 15.52 -9.54
CA LEU A 295 -33.17 15.94 -8.15
C LEU A 295 -34.53 15.51 -7.59
N GLU A 296 -35.24 14.55 -8.21
CA GLU A 296 -36.56 14.11 -7.73
C GLU A 296 -36.53 13.80 -6.21
N GLY A 297 -37.38 14.47 -5.43
CA GLY A 297 -37.47 14.26 -3.99
C GLY A 297 -36.23 14.69 -3.18
N ALA A 298 -35.23 15.32 -3.80
CA ALA A 298 -34.06 15.83 -3.09
C ALA A 298 -34.45 16.99 -2.15
N ASN A 299 -33.84 17.02 -0.97
CA ASN A 299 -34.05 18.08 0.01
C ASN A 299 -33.04 19.21 -0.18
N ILE A 300 -33.45 20.29 -0.83
CA ILE A 300 -32.59 21.46 -1.14
C ILE A 300 -32.84 22.65 -0.20
N LYS A 301 -33.38 22.42 1.00
CA LYS A 301 -33.67 23.51 1.94
C LYS A 301 -32.39 24.27 2.28
N ASP A 302 -32.44 25.60 2.17
CA ASP A 302 -31.33 26.52 2.47
C ASP A 302 -30.06 26.27 1.63
N ALA A 303 -30.16 25.53 0.52
CA ALA A 303 -29.04 25.35 -0.40
C ALA A 303 -28.73 26.65 -1.16
N ILE A 304 -27.45 26.93 -1.39
CA ILE A 304 -26.99 28.11 -2.13
C ILE A 304 -26.95 27.75 -3.61
N LEU A 305 -27.79 28.38 -4.43
CA LEU A 305 -27.95 28.08 -5.87
C LEU A 305 -27.51 29.24 -6.79
N THR A 306 -26.66 30.14 -6.30
CA THR A 306 -26.22 31.31 -7.07
C THR A 306 -25.46 30.86 -8.32
N ASN A 307 -25.91 31.27 -9.50
CA ASN A 307 -25.32 30.89 -10.80
C ASN A 307 -25.29 29.38 -11.08
N THR A 308 -26.13 28.59 -10.41
CA THR A 308 -26.23 27.14 -10.67
C THR A 308 -26.91 26.88 -12.01
N GLU A 309 -26.34 26.02 -12.85
CA GLU A 309 -26.91 25.66 -14.14
C GLU A 309 -27.88 24.48 -14.00
N LEU A 310 -29.18 24.72 -14.23
CA LEU A 310 -30.24 23.71 -14.05
C LEU A 310 -30.96 23.32 -15.36
N CYS A 311 -30.45 23.73 -16.52
CA CYS A 311 -31.10 23.46 -17.82
C CYS A 311 -31.45 21.96 -17.96
N SER A 312 -32.73 21.67 -18.18
CA SER A 312 -33.28 20.31 -18.29
C SER A 312 -33.18 19.40 -17.05
N ALA A 313 -32.78 19.91 -15.88
CA ALA A 313 -32.78 19.14 -14.63
C ALA A 313 -34.21 18.77 -14.21
N THR A 314 -34.39 17.59 -13.61
CA THR A 314 -35.63 17.23 -12.92
C THR A 314 -35.56 17.76 -11.50
N LEU A 315 -36.45 18.67 -11.12
CA LEU A 315 -36.47 19.33 -9.81
C LEU A 315 -37.08 18.43 -8.72
N PRO A 316 -36.94 18.78 -7.43
CA PRO A 316 -37.50 18.01 -6.31
C PRO A 316 -38.99 17.65 -6.42
N ASN A 317 -39.79 18.53 -7.04
CA ASN A 317 -41.21 18.34 -7.27
C ASN A 317 -41.55 17.62 -8.59
N ARG A 318 -40.59 16.94 -9.21
CA ARG A 318 -40.69 16.21 -10.50
C ARG A 318 -40.88 17.09 -11.74
N LYS A 319 -40.88 18.42 -11.62
CA LYS A 319 -40.94 19.30 -12.80
C LYS A 319 -39.56 19.38 -13.46
N LYS A 320 -39.52 19.48 -14.79
CA LYS A 320 -38.29 19.82 -15.50
C LYS A 320 -38.04 21.31 -15.48
N HIS A 321 -36.81 21.71 -15.17
CA HIS A 321 -36.36 23.09 -15.29
C HIS A 321 -36.13 23.44 -16.76
N ARG A 322 -36.55 24.64 -17.16
CA ARG A 322 -36.40 25.12 -18.55
C ARG A 322 -35.02 25.74 -18.75
N CYS A 323 -34.57 25.75 -19.98
CA CYS A 323 -33.52 26.63 -20.45
C CYS A 323 -34.22 27.87 -21.03
#